data_AF-A0A3D5I0I6-F1
#
_entry.id   AF-A0A3D5I0I6-F1
#
_cell.length_a   1.000
_cell.length_b   1.000
_cell.length_c   1.000
_cell.angle_alpha   90.00
_cell.angle_beta   90.00
_cell.angle_gamma   90.00
#
_symmetry.space_group_name_H-M   'P 1'
#
loop_
_entity.id
_entity.type
_entity.pdbx_description
1 polymer ?
#
loop_
_entity_poly.entity_id
_entity_poly.type
_entity_poly.pdbx_seq_one_letter_code
_entity_poly.pdbx_strand_id
1 'polypeptide(L)'
;MPLPRQILISELLRSRLRDELGQDLGVGHQVWMHPPCHRLLGWSSRPSAFGPRRSVWRLDQLVDWLEGQVEVEGEPADTEQPTLDLLPTLMEATLLGQQQQPLGRLVDAVVDVQSGRINHYLVARSDPRLPGSSRWRLEPDRLIDQQPGQVQAALQELDDLPLDRASIRQQMLRRSRQIRDQVPDSFDDFEGRLRSFGQRLWDGGEDLIERWRDEEPPVDERRSRPRSRDWDDPDDGEDPWI
;
A
#
# COMPACT_ATOMS: atom_id res chain seq x y z
N MET A 1 14.32 23.92 11.17
CA MET A 1 15.40 23.92 10.14
C MET A 1 14.74 23.71 8.77
N PRO A 2 15.39 23.90 7.61
CA PRO A 2 14.70 23.72 6.34
C PRO A 2 14.44 22.24 6.08
N LEU A 3 13.21 21.92 5.68
CA LEU A 3 12.81 20.60 5.25
C LEU A 3 13.72 20.04 4.16
N PRO A 4 14.03 18.73 4.19
CA PRO A 4 14.69 18.10 3.07
C PRO A 4 13.84 18.27 1.82
N ARG A 5 14.47 18.66 0.71
CA ARG A 5 13.75 18.83 -0.56
C ARG A 5 13.12 17.52 -1.03
N GLN A 6 13.79 16.41 -0.78
CA GLN A 6 13.33 15.07 -1.16
C GLN A 6 13.41 14.10 0.01
N ILE A 7 12.41 13.24 0.11
CA ILE A 7 12.33 12.18 1.13
C ILE A 7 11.95 10.84 0.48
N LEU A 8 12.32 9.75 1.15
CA LEU A 8 11.77 8.43 0.85
C LEU A 8 10.50 8.20 1.66
N ILE A 9 9.49 7.58 1.04
CA ILE A 9 8.25 7.18 1.74
C ILE A 9 8.57 6.24 2.90
N SER A 10 9.51 5.31 2.72
CA SER A 10 9.90 4.39 3.79
C SER A 10 10.54 5.11 4.99
N GLU A 11 11.25 6.22 4.77
CA GLU A 11 11.79 7.05 5.85
C GLU A 11 10.66 7.80 6.57
N LEU A 12 9.65 8.29 5.85
CA LEU A 12 8.49 8.95 6.43
C LEU A 12 7.70 8.01 7.34
N LEU A 13 7.47 6.78 6.86
CA LEU A 13 6.75 5.77 7.62
C LEU A 13 7.53 5.24 8.83
N ARG A 14 8.86 5.37 8.84
CA ARG A 14 9.69 4.99 10.00
C ARG A 14 9.88 6.12 11.00
N SER A 15 9.50 7.34 10.63
CA SER A 15 9.73 8.50 11.47
C SER A 15 8.70 8.62 12.58
N ARG A 16 9.14 9.14 13.73
CA ARG A 16 8.27 9.45 14.86
C ARG A 16 7.78 10.89 14.73
N LEU A 17 6.47 11.09 14.81
CA LEU A 17 5.84 12.40 14.67
C LEU A 17 5.79 13.11 16.02
N ARG A 18 6.02 14.42 16.00
CA ARG A 18 5.90 15.31 17.15
C ARG A 18 5.15 16.57 16.77
N ASP A 19 4.37 17.10 17.69
CA ASP A 19 3.81 18.45 17.54
C ASP A 19 4.84 19.54 17.92
N GLU A 20 4.44 20.80 17.77
CA GLU A 20 5.21 21.98 18.17
C GLU A 20 5.55 22.02 19.67
N LEU A 21 4.78 21.30 20.50
CA LEU A 21 5.00 21.18 21.95
C LEU A 21 5.94 20.01 22.30
N GLY A 22 6.37 19.24 21.29
CA GLY A 22 7.23 18.07 21.44
C GLY A 22 6.50 16.80 21.91
N GLN A 23 5.16 16.78 21.92
CA GLN A 23 4.35 15.62 22.24
C GLN A 23 4.50 14.53 21.17
N ASP A 24 4.66 13.28 21.59
CA ASP A 24 4.75 12.13 20.66
C ASP A 24 3.37 11.78 20.10
N LEU A 25 3.24 11.87 18.76
CA LEU A 25 2.02 11.57 18.01
C LEU A 25 2.09 10.17 17.34
N GLY A 26 3.12 9.41 17.69
CA GLY A 26 3.34 8.05 17.24
C GLY A 26 4.23 7.96 16.01
N VAL A 27 4.19 6.79 15.37
CA VAL A 27 5.01 6.48 14.19
C VAL A 27 4.15 6.51 12.94
N GLY A 28 4.74 6.91 11.81
CA GLY A 28 4.11 6.81 10.50
C GLY A 28 3.60 5.39 10.23
N HIS A 29 2.46 5.29 9.54
CA HIS A 29 1.79 4.02 9.31
C HIS A 29 1.55 3.74 7.83
N GLN A 30 0.82 4.62 7.15
CA GLN A 30 0.45 4.45 5.75
C GLN A 30 0.38 5.81 5.06
N VAL A 31 0.81 5.86 3.81
CA VAL A 31 0.65 7.03 2.94
C VAL A 31 -0.60 6.92 2.07
N TRP A 32 -1.14 8.06 1.67
CA TRP A 32 -2.07 8.12 0.53
C TRP A 32 -1.59 9.12 -0.50
N MET A 33 -1.93 8.85 -1.75
CA MET A 33 -1.49 9.61 -2.90
C MET A 33 -2.65 9.88 -3.85
N HIS A 34 -2.41 10.69 -4.85
CA HIS A 34 -3.24 10.80 -6.03
C HIS A 34 -2.51 10.09 -7.18
N PRO A 35 -2.82 8.80 -7.45
CA PRO A 35 -2.08 8.00 -8.43
C PRO A 35 -2.02 8.64 -9.83
N PRO A 36 -3.12 9.20 -10.41
CA PRO A 36 -3.08 9.75 -11.76
C PRO A 36 -2.11 10.93 -11.96
N CYS A 37 -1.73 11.64 -10.90
CA CYS A 37 -0.75 12.73 -10.99
C CYS A 37 0.54 12.45 -10.21
N HIS A 38 0.73 11.21 -9.75
CA HIS A 38 1.90 10.77 -9.00
C HIS A 38 2.27 11.73 -7.87
N ARG A 39 1.29 12.01 -7.00
CA ARG A 39 1.44 13.00 -5.93
C ARG A 39 1.14 12.40 -4.57
N LEU A 40 2.09 12.44 -3.65
CA LEU A 40 1.86 12.18 -2.23
C LEU A 40 0.99 13.30 -1.66
N LEU A 41 -0.12 12.93 -1.02
CA LEU A 41 -1.06 13.89 -0.43
C LEU A 41 -0.90 13.98 1.08
N GLY A 42 -0.51 12.88 1.72
CA GLY A 42 -0.29 12.84 3.16
C GLY A 42 -0.01 11.45 3.67
N TRP A 43 0.02 11.32 5.00
CA TRP A 43 0.32 10.07 5.69
C TRP A 43 -0.45 9.98 7.00
N SER A 44 -0.62 8.76 7.50
CA SER A 44 -1.24 8.48 8.78
C SER A 44 -0.19 8.12 9.82
N SER A 45 -0.44 8.44 11.08
CA SER A 45 0.33 7.97 12.22
C SER A 45 -0.51 7.12 13.17
N ARG A 46 0.19 6.29 13.94
CA ARG A 46 -0.37 5.47 15.00
C ARG A 46 0.12 5.96 16.36
N PRO A 47 -0.69 6.74 17.10
CA PRO A 47 -0.29 7.26 18.41
C PRO A 47 -0.09 6.15 19.45
N SER A 48 -0.73 4.99 19.28
CA SER A 48 -0.52 3.80 20.11
C SER A 48 -0.68 2.53 19.28
N ALA A 49 0.06 1.48 19.67
CA ALA A 49 0.03 0.17 19.01
C ALA A 49 -1.31 -0.57 19.14
N PHE A 50 -2.17 -0.18 20.10
CA PHE A 50 -3.38 -0.94 20.47
C PHE A 50 -4.70 -0.18 20.27
N GLY A 51 -4.67 1.09 19.86
CA GLY A 51 -5.90 1.88 19.62
C GLY A 51 -6.46 1.69 18.21
N PRO A 52 -7.78 1.79 17.99
CA PRO A 52 -8.36 1.80 16.64
C PRO A 52 -8.16 3.14 15.93
N ARG A 53 -7.97 4.23 16.69
CA ARG A 53 -7.81 5.58 16.17
C ARG A 53 -6.48 5.75 15.46
N ARG A 54 -6.54 6.48 14.35
CA ARG A 54 -5.42 6.85 13.49
C ARG A 54 -5.51 8.35 13.28
N SER A 55 -4.35 8.99 13.25
CA SER A 55 -4.24 10.42 12.97
C SER A 55 -3.75 10.57 11.53
N VAL A 56 -4.45 11.38 10.74
CA VAL A 56 -4.22 11.59 9.32
C VAL A 56 -3.68 13.00 9.13
N TRP A 57 -2.53 13.08 8.47
CA TRP A 57 -1.72 14.29 8.28
C TRP A 57 -1.58 14.61 6.81
N ARG A 58 -1.90 15.84 6.41
CA ARG A 58 -1.60 16.32 5.06
C ARG A 58 -0.11 16.58 4.91
N LEU A 59 0.40 16.46 3.68
CA LEU A 59 1.82 16.69 3.40
C LEU A 59 2.30 18.09 3.80
N ASP A 60 1.43 19.10 3.67
CA ASP A 60 1.75 20.49 4.00
C ASP A 60 1.78 20.80 5.50
N GLN A 61 1.36 19.85 6.35
CA GLN A 61 1.50 19.94 7.81
C GLN A 61 2.90 19.52 8.29
N LEU A 62 3.77 19.02 7.40
CA LEU A 62 5.13 18.65 7.71
C LEU A 62 6.02 19.90 7.75
N VAL A 63 6.59 20.21 8.92
CA VAL A 63 7.32 21.47 9.16
C VAL A 63 8.82 21.28 9.27
N ASP A 64 9.26 20.25 9.99
CA ASP A 64 10.68 19.93 10.12
C ASP A 64 10.92 18.42 10.07
N TRP A 65 12.15 18.05 9.73
CA TRP A 65 12.60 16.67 9.70
C TRP A 65 14.04 16.55 10.17
N LEU A 66 14.24 15.81 11.26
CA LEU A 66 15.56 15.56 11.82
C LEU A 66 15.68 14.14 12.36
N GLU A 67 16.71 13.40 11.92
CA GLU A 67 17.14 12.12 12.54
C GLU A 67 16.01 11.08 12.76
N GLY A 68 15.06 11.00 11.83
CA GLY A 68 13.92 10.07 11.94
C GLY A 68 12.80 10.58 12.85
N GLN A 69 12.80 11.88 13.15
CA GLN A 69 11.71 12.60 13.77
C GLN A 69 11.14 13.61 12.79
N VAL A 70 9.82 13.71 12.77
CA VAL A 70 9.06 14.64 11.93
C VAL A 70 8.29 15.55 12.86
N GLU A 71 8.44 16.86 12.66
CA GLU A 71 7.64 17.86 13.34
C GLU A 71 6.46 18.25 12.45
N VAL A 72 5.27 18.27 13.04
CA VAL A 72 4.03 18.64 12.35
C VAL A 72 3.33 19.81 13.03
N GLU A 73 2.66 20.62 12.21
CA GLU A 73 1.85 21.77 12.65
C GLU A 73 0.37 21.55 12.35
N GLY A 74 -0.46 22.01 13.27
CA GLY A 74 -1.92 21.90 13.21
C GLY A 74 -2.48 20.56 13.70
N GLU A 75 -3.81 20.44 13.62
CA GLU A 75 -4.53 19.26 14.12
C GLU A 75 -4.59 18.14 13.06
N PRO A 76 -4.45 16.88 13.46
CA PRO A 76 -4.71 15.75 12.57
C PRO A 76 -6.19 15.53 12.36
N ALA A 77 -6.54 14.87 11.25
CA ALA A 77 -7.86 14.28 11.10
C ALA A 77 -7.91 12.90 11.77
N ASP A 78 -8.90 12.67 12.62
CA ASP A 78 -9.13 11.35 13.23
C ASP A 78 -9.80 10.40 12.24
N THR A 79 -9.31 9.17 12.18
CA THR A 79 -9.90 8.12 11.34
C THR A 79 -9.69 6.72 11.93
N GLU A 80 -10.26 5.71 11.26
CA GLU A 80 -10.16 4.30 11.61
C GLU A 80 -9.43 3.51 10.50
N GLN A 81 -8.92 2.32 10.83
CA GLN A 81 -8.20 1.49 9.87
C GLN A 81 -9.01 1.18 8.58
N PRO A 82 -10.30 0.80 8.63
CA PRO A 82 -11.04 0.47 7.43
C PRO A 82 -11.15 1.64 6.45
N THR A 83 -11.19 2.89 6.96
CA THR A 83 -11.20 4.08 6.12
C THR A 83 -9.83 4.33 5.49
N LEU A 84 -8.74 4.08 6.22
CA LEU A 84 -7.38 4.17 5.66
C LEU A 84 -7.14 3.15 4.54
N ASP A 85 -7.69 1.94 4.67
CA ASP A 85 -7.50 0.87 3.69
C ASP A 85 -8.15 1.21 2.33
N LEU A 86 -9.12 2.13 2.31
CA LEU A 86 -9.74 2.67 1.10
C LEU A 86 -8.92 3.78 0.44
N LEU A 87 -7.91 4.33 1.13
CA LEU A 87 -7.14 5.44 0.59
C LEU A 87 -6.21 4.96 -0.54
N PRO A 88 -6.22 5.64 -1.70
CA PRO A 88 -5.46 5.21 -2.85
C PRO A 88 -3.95 5.28 -2.59
N THR A 89 -3.28 4.16 -2.88
CA THR A 89 -1.83 4.04 -2.81
C THR A 89 -1.31 3.05 -3.86
N LEU A 90 -0.19 3.39 -4.48
CA LEU A 90 0.59 2.49 -5.33
C LEU A 90 1.69 1.76 -4.55
N MET A 91 1.84 2.04 -3.25
CA MET A 91 2.80 1.33 -2.42
C MET A 91 2.41 -0.15 -2.33
N GLU A 92 3.41 -1.02 -2.40
CA GLU A 92 3.25 -2.48 -2.44
C GLU A 92 2.48 -3.02 -3.66
N ALA A 93 2.16 -2.18 -4.64
CA ALA A 93 1.50 -2.61 -5.87
C ALA A 93 2.44 -3.47 -6.73
N THR A 94 1.87 -4.50 -7.36
CA THR A 94 2.60 -5.37 -8.27
C THR A 94 2.86 -4.66 -9.60
N LEU A 95 4.11 -4.61 -10.03
CA LEU A 95 4.50 -4.05 -11.32
C LEU A 95 4.37 -5.12 -12.41
N LEU A 96 3.51 -4.87 -13.38
CA LEU A 96 3.29 -5.69 -14.55
C LEU A 96 4.01 -5.10 -15.77
N GLY A 97 4.66 -5.97 -16.54
CA GLY A 97 5.26 -5.62 -17.82
C GLY A 97 4.24 -5.52 -18.95
N GLN A 98 4.75 -5.30 -20.16
CA GLN A 98 3.94 -5.15 -21.38
C GLN A 98 3.07 -6.38 -21.69
N GLN A 99 3.49 -7.59 -21.30
CA GLN A 99 2.77 -8.85 -21.51
C GLN A 99 1.99 -9.29 -20.25
N GLN A 100 1.70 -8.35 -19.33
CA GLN A 100 1.02 -8.63 -18.05
C GLN A 100 1.78 -9.59 -17.12
N GLN A 101 3.07 -9.81 -17.36
CA GLN A 101 3.92 -10.62 -16.50
C GLN A 101 4.37 -9.81 -15.26
N PRO A 102 4.40 -10.41 -14.06
CA PRO A 102 4.86 -9.72 -12.86
C PRO A 102 6.39 -9.54 -12.90
N LEU A 103 6.84 -8.28 -12.92
CA LEU A 103 8.25 -7.91 -12.94
C LEU A 103 8.80 -7.65 -11.54
N GLY A 104 7.95 -7.14 -10.64
CA GLY A 104 8.37 -6.69 -9.32
C GLY A 104 7.24 -6.12 -8.48
N ARG A 105 7.60 -5.41 -7.42
CA ARG A 105 6.70 -4.67 -6.55
C ARG A 105 7.24 -3.27 -6.27
N LEU A 106 6.36 -2.26 -6.23
CA LEU A 106 6.71 -0.92 -5.79
C LEU A 106 6.91 -0.92 -4.28
N VAL A 107 8.15 -0.70 -3.82
CA VAL A 107 8.53 -0.80 -2.41
C VAL A 107 8.86 0.54 -1.77
N ASP A 108 9.17 1.55 -2.56
CA ASP A 108 9.40 2.91 -2.07
C ASP A 108 9.14 3.95 -3.16
N ALA A 109 9.17 5.23 -2.80
CA ALA A 109 9.21 6.32 -3.77
C ALA A 109 9.97 7.52 -3.22
N VAL A 110 10.62 8.26 -4.11
CA VAL A 110 11.27 9.54 -3.80
C VAL A 110 10.29 10.66 -4.07
N VAL A 111 9.99 11.46 -3.04
CA VAL A 111 8.98 12.51 -3.08
C VAL A 111 9.63 13.86 -2.86
N ASP A 112 9.27 14.85 -3.67
CA ASP A 112 9.55 16.25 -3.41
C ASP A 112 8.56 16.80 -2.37
N VAL A 113 9.05 17.22 -1.20
CA VAL A 113 8.19 17.55 -0.05
C VAL A 113 7.35 18.80 -0.30
N GLN A 114 7.88 19.78 -1.02
CA GLN A 114 7.19 21.06 -1.27
C GLN A 114 5.99 20.88 -2.18
N SER A 115 6.15 20.08 -3.23
CA SER A 115 5.09 19.84 -4.22
C SER A 115 4.27 18.59 -3.94
N GLY A 116 4.80 17.64 -3.18
CA GLY A 116 4.28 16.27 -3.06
C GLY A 116 4.49 15.44 -4.31
N ARG A 117 5.17 15.94 -5.35
CA ARG A 117 5.40 15.15 -6.57
C ARG A 117 6.31 13.97 -6.26
N ILE A 118 5.89 12.80 -6.71
CA ILE A 118 6.71 11.60 -6.72
C ILE A 118 7.64 11.72 -7.93
N ASN A 119 8.93 11.83 -7.67
CA ASN A 119 9.94 11.95 -8.72
C ASN A 119 10.18 10.62 -9.40
N HIS A 120 10.34 9.55 -8.62
CA HIS A 120 10.43 8.19 -9.13
C HIS A 120 10.06 7.17 -8.06
N TYR A 121 9.58 6.02 -8.50
CA TYR A 121 9.33 4.85 -7.67
C TYR A 121 10.57 3.96 -7.59
N LEU A 122 10.69 3.21 -6.51
CA LEU A 122 11.67 2.14 -6.35
C LEU A 122 10.95 0.80 -6.42
N VAL A 123 11.40 -0.04 -7.33
CA VAL A 123 10.84 -1.37 -7.57
C VAL A 123 11.81 -2.42 -7.04
N ALA A 124 11.30 -3.39 -6.29
CA ALA A 124 12.04 -4.60 -5.93
C ALA A 124 11.58 -5.77 -6.80
N ARG A 125 12.47 -6.71 -7.08
CA ARG A 125 12.07 -7.98 -7.73
C ARG A 125 11.17 -8.78 -6.81
N SER A 126 10.23 -9.48 -7.42
CA SER A 126 9.33 -10.39 -6.72
C SER A 126 10.00 -11.71 -6.32
N ASP A 127 11.17 -12.06 -6.89
CA ASP A 127 11.84 -13.33 -6.62
C ASP A 127 12.69 -13.29 -5.32
N PRO A 128 12.31 -14.03 -4.26
CA PRO A 128 13.04 -14.07 -2.99
C PRO A 128 14.39 -14.82 -3.05
N ARG A 129 14.66 -15.56 -4.13
CA ARG A 129 15.81 -16.50 -4.22
C ARG A 129 17.12 -15.85 -4.62
N LEU A 130 17.09 -14.59 -5.04
CA LEU A 130 18.29 -13.86 -5.44
C LEU A 130 18.79 -13.00 -4.27
N PRO A 131 19.95 -13.30 -3.69
CA PRO A 131 20.55 -12.46 -2.65
C PRO A 131 20.99 -11.14 -3.29
N GLY A 132 20.19 -10.09 -3.10
CA GLY A 132 20.50 -8.76 -3.56
C GLY A 132 19.28 -7.85 -3.54
N SER A 133 19.30 -6.86 -2.64
CA SER A 133 18.34 -5.76 -2.56
C SER A 133 18.49 -4.77 -3.73
N SER A 134 18.57 -5.29 -4.96
CA SER A 134 18.60 -4.45 -6.15
C SER A 134 17.27 -3.71 -6.19
N ARG A 135 17.32 -2.38 -6.29
CA ARG A 135 16.16 -1.52 -6.46
C ARG A 135 16.30 -0.82 -7.80
N TRP A 136 15.27 -0.93 -8.62
CA TRP A 136 15.23 -0.30 -9.93
C TRP A 136 14.41 0.97 -9.84
N ARG A 137 14.90 2.02 -10.49
CA ARG A 137 14.19 3.30 -10.55
C ARG A 137 13.15 3.25 -11.66
N LEU A 138 11.90 3.47 -11.30
CA LEU A 138 10.77 3.56 -12.22
C LEU A 138 10.27 5.00 -12.25
N GLU A 139 10.47 5.67 -13.39
CA GLU A 139 9.90 6.99 -13.64
C GLU A 139 8.38 6.89 -13.80
N PRO A 140 7.58 7.82 -13.24
CA PRO A 140 6.12 7.75 -13.31
C PRO A 140 5.57 7.74 -14.74
N ASP A 141 6.23 8.47 -15.65
CA ASP A 141 5.83 8.56 -17.07
C ASP A 141 5.91 7.22 -17.84
N ARG A 142 6.53 6.19 -17.25
CA ARG A 142 6.57 4.83 -17.83
C ARG A 142 5.36 3.98 -17.48
N LEU A 143 4.52 4.43 -16.56
CA LEU A 143 3.30 3.75 -16.15
C LEU A 143 2.21 3.98 -17.21
N ILE A 144 1.66 2.89 -17.74
CA ILE A 144 0.58 2.90 -18.74
C ILE A 144 -0.77 2.90 -18.05
N ASP A 145 -0.94 2.05 -17.03
CA ASP A 145 -2.19 1.85 -16.32
C ASP A 145 -1.95 1.65 -14.82
N GLN A 146 -2.94 2.04 -14.03
CA GLN A 146 -2.89 2.05 -12.57
C GLN A 146 -4.20 1.54 -12.00
N GLN A 147 -4.13 0.41 -11.29
CA GLN A 147 -5.27 -0.20 -10.62
C GLN A 147 -4.92 -0.41 -9.14
N PRO A 148 -5.92 -0.51 -8.24
CA PRO A 148 -5.65 -0.85 -6.85
C PRO A 148 -4.82 -2.14 -6.74
N GLY A 149 -3.61 -2.04 -6.18
CA GLY A 149 -2.69 -3.17 -5.99
C GLY A 149 -1.89 -3.61 -7.23
N GLN A 150 -2.11 -3.02 -8.41
CA GLN A 150 -1.40 -3.39 -9.65
C GLN A 150 -1.09 -2.17 -10.51
N VAL A 151 0.10 -2.15 -11.11
CA VAL A 151 0.53 -1.08 -12.01
C VAL A 151 1.15 -1.68 -13.25
N GLN A 152 0.73 -1.21 -14.42
CA GLN A 152 1.29 -1.67 -15.69
C GLN A 152 2.30 -0.65 -16.22
N ALA A 153 3.43 -1.14 -16.71
CA ALA A 153 4.43 -0.32 -17.37
C ALA A 153 4.79 -0.86 -18.75
N ALA A 154 5.27 0.03 -19.62
CA ALA A 154 5.78 -0.30 -20.96
C ALA A 154 7.16 -0.97 -20.92
N LEU A 155 7.35 -1.95 -20.04
CA LEU A 155 8.63 -2.64 -19.79
C LEU A 155 8.54 -4.10 -20.22
N GLN A 156 9.60 -4.61 -20.84
CA GLN A 156 9.70 -6.05 -21.12
C GLN A 156 10.33 -6.75 -19.92
N GLU A 157 11.41 -6.19 -19.39
CA GLU A 157 12.15 -6.71 -18.26
C GLU A 157 12.47 -5.61 -17.24
N LEU A 158 12.76 -6.00 -16.00
CA LEU A 158 13.10 -5.03 -14.97
C LEU A 158 14.50 -4.41 -15.18
N ASP A 159 15.40 -5.13 -15.85
CA ASP A 159 16.75 -4.65 -16.18
C ASP A 159 16.75 -3.53 -17.24
N ASP A 160 15.61 -3.25 -17.88
CA ASP A 160 15.37 -2.08 -18.73
C ASP A 160 15.31 -0.76 -17.92
N LEU A 161 15.22 -0.85 -16.59
CA LEU A 161 15.22 0.29 -15.69
C LEU A 161 16.63 0.60 -15.19
N PRO A 162 16.96 1.89 -15.01
CA PRO A 162 18.23 2.27 -14.41
C PRO A 162 18.29 1.69 -12.99
N LEU A 163 19.30 0.87 -12.79
CA LEU A 163 19.55 0.20 -11.53
C LEU A 163 20.15 1.18 -10.53
N ASP A 164 19.45 1.41 -9.43
CA ASP A 164 19.97 2.26 -8.34
C ASP A 164 20.91 1.43 -7.44
N ARG A 165 21.98 0.86 -8.03
CA ARG A 165 22.99 0.05 -7.32
C ARG A 165 24.04 0.87 -6.56
N ALA A 166 23.93 2.21 -6.50
CA ALA A 166 25.04 3.04 -6.02
C ALA A 166 24.69 4.19 -5.06
N SER A 167 23.47 4.73 -5.01
CA SER A 167 23.27 6.04 -4.37
C SER A 167 22.67 6.04 -2.96
N ILE A 168 22.43 4.89 -2.32
CA ILE A 168 22.02 4.86 -0.90
C ILE A 168 23.24 4.66 0.02
N ARG A 169 24.30 3.95 -0.41
CA ARG A 169 25.54 3.84 0.40
C ARG A 169 26.30 5.17 0.48
N GLN A 170 26.35 5.95 -0.60
CA GLN A 170 27.13 7.19 -0.60
C GLN A 170 26.45 8.35 0.15
N GLN A 171 25.11 8.36 0.24
CA GLN A 171 24.38 9.33 1.06
C GLN A 171 24.33 8.91 2.55
N MET A 172 24.37 7.60 2.85
CA MET A 172 24.50 7.07 4.23
C MET A 172 25.90 7.28 4.84
N LEU A 173 26.98 7.32 4.04
CA LEU A 173 28.34 7.48 4.56
C LEU A 173 28.71 8.91 5.01
N ARG A 174 27.88 9.92 4.72
CA ARG A 174 28.09 11.28 5.26
C ARG A 174 27.42 11.50 6.62
N ARG A 175 26.50 10.63 7.07
CA ARG A 175 25.77 10.79 8.34
C ARG A 175 26.05 9.73 9.41
N SER A 176 26.85 8.70 9.14
CA SER A 176 27.06 7.56 10.04
C SER A 176 28.28 7.63 10.97
N ARG A 177 28.83 8.82 11.28
CA ARG A 177 29.95 8.94 12.23
C ARG A 177 29.57 9.14 13.70
N GLN A 178 28.29 9.15 14.05
CA GLN A 178 27.88 9.44 15.43
C GLN A 178 26.80 8.51 16.01
N ILE A 179 26.82 7.22 15.62
CA ILE A 179 25.98 6.18 16.23
C ILE A 179 26.88 5.15 16.92
N ARG A 180 27.61 5.55 17.97
CA ARG A 180 28.34 4.56 18.79
C ARG A 180 27.92 4.47 20.24
N ASP A 181 27.31 5.47 20.86
CA ASP A 181 27.31 5.46 22.33
C ASP A 181 25.96 5.30 23.04
N GLN A 182 24.81 5.08 22.37
CA GLN A 182 23.54 4.97 23.11
C GLN A 182 22.50 3.99 22.50
N VAL A 183 22.78 2.69 22.52
CA VAL A 183 21.73 1.66 22.35
C VAL A 183 21.64 0.82 23.63
N PRO A 184 20.55 0.92 24.42
CA PRO A 184 20.19 -0.06 25.43
C PRO A 184 19.44 -1.27 24.82
N ASP A 185 19.60 -2.44 25.44
CA ASP A 185 19.21 -3.81 25.06
C ASP A 185 17.70 -4.07 24.75
N SER A 186 17.16 -3.42 23.73
CA SER A 186 15.75 -3.59 23.29
C SER A 186 15.61 -4.16 21.87
N PHE A 187 16.63 -4.88 21.40
CA PHE A 187 16.64 -5.54 20.09
C PHE A 187 15.87 -6.89 20.05
N ASP A 188 15.69 -7.55 21.20
CA ASP A 188 14.99 -8.86 21.26
C ASP A 188 13.46 -8.75 21.07
N ASP A 189 12.85 -7.62 21.45
CA ASP A 189 11.41 -7.39 21.29
C ASP A 189 11.01 -7.09 19.82
N PHE A 190 11.97 -6.58 19.03
CA PHE A 190 11.79 -6.24 17.62
C PHE A 190 11.74 -7.50 16.72
N GLU A 191 12.56 -8.52 17.03
CA GLU A 191 12.59 -9.77 16.26
C GLU A 191 11.32 -10.61 16.49
N GLY A 192 10.77 -10.59 17.72
CA GLY A 192 9.51 -11.24 18.06
C GLY A 192 8.30 -10.66 17.32
N ARG A 193 8.28 -9.33 17.14
CA ARG A 193 7.20 -8.64 16.41
C ARG A 193 7.23 -8.89 14.91
N LEU A 194 8.42 -8.99 14.29
CA LEU A 194 8.55 -9.35 12.88
C LEU A 194 8.07 -10.77 12.58
N ARG A 195 8.35 -11.74 13.46
CA ARG A 195 7.81 -13.11 13.32
C ARG A 195 6.29 -13.15 13.46
N SER A 196 5.71 -12.34 14.37
CA SER A 196 4.25 -12.27 14.54
C SER A 196 3.52 -11.64 13.36
N PHE A 197 4.15 -10.69 12.66
CA PHE A 197 3.61 -10.08 11.44
C PHE A 197 3.72 -11.03 10.24
N GLY A 198 4.84 -11.75 10.11
CA GLY A 198 5.03 -12.78 9.10
C GLY A 198 4.09 -13.98 9.25
N GLN A 199 3.82 -14.44 10.49
CA GLN A 199 2.87 -15.53 10.75
C GLN A 199 1.41 -15.13 10.48
N ARG A 200 1.00 -13.90 10.82
CA ARG A 200 -0.36 -13.43 10.50
C ARG A 200 -0.62 -13.28 9.00
N LEU A 201 0.41 -12.94 8.23
CA LEU A 201 0.30 -12.86 6.76
C LEU A 201 0.23 -14.25 6.10
N TRP A 202 0.76 -15.29 6.74
CA TRP A 202 0.62 -16.66 6.23
C TRP A 202 -0.69 -17.35 6.65
N ASP A 203 -1.09 -17.25 7.92
CA ASP A 203 -2.34 -17.86 8.40
C ASP A 203 -3.61 -17.21 7.81
N GLY A 204 -3.58 -15.92 7.47
CA GLY A 204 -4.74 -15.21 6.90
C GLY A 204 -4.89 -15.35 5.37
N GLY A 205 -3.93 -15.99 4.70
CA GLY A 205 -3.92 -16.13 3.24
C GLY A 205 -4.71 -17.34 2.72
N GLU A 206 -4.95 -18.35 3.56
CA GLU A 206 -5.62 -19.60 3.14
C GLU A 206 -7.15 -19.41 3.04
N ASP A 207 -7.77 -18.66 3.98
CA ASP A 207 -9.22 -18.36 3.97
C ASP A 207 -9.67 -17.45 2.80
N LEU A 208 -8.78 -16.59 2.31
CA LEU A 208 -9.07 -15.69 1.19
C LEU A 208 -9.01 -16.40 -0.17
N ILE A 209 -8.20 -17.45 -0.30
CA ILE A 209 -8.08 -18.23 -1.55
C ILE A 209 -9.28 -19.15 -1.74
N GLU A 210 -9.84 -19.72 -0.68
CA GLU A 210 -11.07 -20.53 -0.77
C GLU A 210 -12.28 -19.68 -1.16
N ARG A 211 -12.40 -18.46 -0.62
CA ARG A 211 -13.51 -17.56 -0.94
C ARG A 211 -13.54 -17.09 -2.39
N TRP A 212 -12.38 -16.98 -3.04
CA TRP A 212 -12.27 -16.59 -4.45
C TRP A 212 -12.48 -17.75 -5.44
N ARG A 213 -12.57 -19.01 -4.97
CA ARG A 213 -12.75 -20.18 -5.84
C ARG A 213 -14.21 -20.49 -6.18
N ASP A 214 -15.15 -20.02 -5.35
CA ASP A 214 -16.57 -20.42 -5.43
C ASP A 214 -17.50 -19.36 -6.05
N GLU A 215 -17.02 -18.18 -6.44
CA GLU A 215 -17.82 -17.17 -7.16
C GLU A 215 -17.63 -17.28 -8.68
N GLU A 216 -18.25 -18.29 -9.29
CA GLU A 216 -18.53 -18.29 -10.74
C GLU A 216 -19.64 -17.26 -11.06
N PRO A 217 -19.45 -16.35 -12.05
CA PRO A 217 -20.48 -15.39 -12.42
C PRO A 217 -21.64 -16.07 -13.19
N PRO A 218 -22.91 -15.71 -12.95
CA PRO A 218 -24.04 -16.34 -13.63
C PRO A 218 -24.11 -15.93 -15.11
N VAL A 219 -24.27 -16.93 -15.97
CA VAL A 219 -24.46 -16.79 -17.42
C VAL A 219 -25.93 -16.46 -17.71
N ASP A 220 -26.20 -15.26 -18.25
CA ASP A 220 -27.52 -14.87 -18.74
C ASP A 220 -27.76 -15.40 -20.16
N GLU A 221 -28.57 -16.45 -20.30
CA GLU A 221 -29.05 -16.94 -21.60
C GLU A 221 -30.55 -16.65 -21.81
N ARG A 222 -30.84 -16.11 -23.00
CA ARG A 222 -32.16 -15.78 -23.49
C ARG A 222 -33.04 -17.03 -23.72
N ARG A 223 -34.35 -16.78 -23.58
CA ARG A 223 -35.49 -17.23 -24.41
C ARG A 223 -36.29 -18.50 -24.03
N SER A 224 -37.60 -18.25 -23.88
CA SER A 224 -38.74 -19.01 -24.45
C SER A 224 -39.47 -20.05 -23.58
N ARG A 225 -40.70 -19.66 -23.17
CA ARG A 225 -41.96 -20.41 -22.99
C ARG A 225 -41.93 -21.94 -22.75
N PRO A 226 -42.65 -22.44 -21.74
CA PRO A 226 -43.21 -23.79 -21.76
C PRO A 226 -44.67 -23.79 -22.24
N ARG A 227 -45.00 -24.71 -23.15
CA ARG A 227 -46.37 -25.09 -23.55
C ARG A 227 -46.44 -26.62 -23.44
N SER A 228 -47.46 -27.12 -22.73
CA SER A 228 -48.06 -28.47 -22.65
C SER A 228 -48.07 -29.01 -21.21
N ARG A 229 -49.20 -29.00 -20.50
CA ARG A 229 -50.31 -29.99 -20.49
C ARG A 229 -49.86 -31.37 -19.96
N ASP A 230 -50.27 -31.66 -18.72
CA ASP A 230 -50.90 -32.92 -18.33
C ASP A 230 -51.68 -32.68 -17.03
N TRP A 231 -53.01 -32.75 -17.14
CA TRP A 231 -53.96 -32.86 -16.03
C TRP A 231 -54.95 -33.93 -16.49
N ASP A 232 -54.72 -35.16 -16.03
CA ASP A 232 -55.70 -36.24 -15.89
C ASP A 232 -55.68 -36.52 -14.37
N ASP A 233 -56.77 -36.61 -13.61
CA ASP A 233 -58.04 -37.34 -13.80
C ASP A 233 -58.95 -37.00 -12.57
N PRO A 234 -60.16 -37.59 -12.35
CA PRO A 234 -61.46 -37.36 -13.00
C PRO A 234 -62.55 -36.76 -12.07
N ASP A 235 -63.56 -36.19 -12.75
CA ASP A 235 -65.03 -36.24 -12.57
C ASP A 235 -65.65 -36.51 -11.18
N ASP A 236 -66.43 -35.55 -10.67
CA ASP A 236 -67.89 -35.70 -10.45
C ASP A 236 -68.47 -34.48 -9.69
N GLY A 237 -69.48 -33.84 -10.28
CA GLY A 237 -70.56 -33.20 -9.51
C GLY A 237 -70.79 -31.69 -9.67
N GLU A 238 -71.77 -31.37 -10.53
CA GLU A 238 -72.73 -30.24 -10.41
C GLU A 238 -72.38 -28.90 -11.09
N ASP A 239 -73.01 -28.67 -12.24
CA ASP A 239 -73.20 -27.38 -12.92
C ASP A 239 -74.44 -26.66 -12.34
N PRO A 240 -74.31 -25.41 -11.85
CA PRO A 240 -75.45 -24.56 -11.58
C PRO A 240 -75.38 -23.28 -12.44
N TRP A 241 -75.85 -23.36 -13.69
CA TRP A 241 -76.51 -22.22 -14.33
C TRP A 241 -78.03 -22.36 -14.21
N ILE A 242 -78.55 -22.14 -12.99
CA ILE A 242 -79.86 -21.52 -12.71
C ILE A 242 -79.71 -20.60 -11.50
#